data_AF-A0A0J7IAL2-F1
#
_entry.id   AF-A0A0J7IAL2-F1
#
_cell.length_a   1.000
_cell.length_b   1.000
_cell.length_c   1.000
_cell.angle_alpha   90.00
_cell.angle_beta   90.00
_cell.angle_gamma   90.00
#
_symmetry.space_group_name_H-M   'P 1'
#
loop_
_entity.id
_entity.type
_entity.pdbx_description
1 polymer ?
#
loop_
_entity_poly.entity_id
_entity_poly.type
_entity_poly.pdbx_seq_one_letter_code
_entity_poly.pdbx_strand_id
1 'polypeptide(L)'
;MKKIFLYILAGSLCFTACKKDDDDTATYVEPEDIATQNSYDDQSIQKFLDANYLDTQGNIKTFSATDTADDHYKKLSELDPIKLASGVVYIVRPGAQPIDIDPSNPGKTIGATDITTTMMRAKTYLAADTNGEVAFISPVDMTGYNTVDGSGSPVVDPKFYYISEQDPLITDASTDAAKQPSYYVIEGYNEALQKFKAFDQGNGAPYNLQGVIIVPSRAAFARDSHYNYSGYSFRNRTFVFNFQVYKTEARP
;
A
#
# COMPACT_ATOMS: atom_id res chain seq x y z
N MET A 1 -52.65 60.57 -14.84
CA MET A 1 -51.24 60.84 -15.22
C MET A 1 -50.33 60.35 -14.11
N LYS A 2 -49.14 59.86 -14.51
CA LYS A 2 -47.98 59.37 -13.74
C LYS A 2 -47.96 57.87 -13.35
N LYS A 3 -47.06 57.19 -14.07
CA LYS A 3 -46.44 55.88 -13.86
C LYS A 3 -45.52 55.93 -12.63
N ILE A 4 -45.24 54.77 -12.01
CA ILE A 4 -43.96 54.33 -11.38
C ILE A 4 -44.25 52.96 -10.71
N PHE A 5 -43.87 51.85 -11.34
CA PHE A 5 -42.60 51.09 -11.20
C PHE A 5 -42.60 50.06 -10.04
N LEU A 6 -42.73 48.81 -10.48
CA LEU A 6 -42.19 47.54 -9.96
C LEU A 6 -41.20 47.61 -8.77
N TYR A 7 -41.47 46.83 -7.71
CA TYR A 7 -40.42 46.12 -6.98
C TYR A 7 -40.94 44.75 -6.52
N ILE A 8 -40.39 43.71 -7.15
CA ILE A 8 -40.47 42.32 -6.73
C ILE A 8 -39.54 42.18 -5.53
N LEU A 9 -40.08 41.75 -4.38
CA LEU A 9 -39.28 41.21 -3.29
C LEU A 9 -39.87 39.85 -2.93
N ALA A 10 -39.33 38.81 -3.56
CA ALA A 10 -39.59 37.43 -3.19
C ALA A 10 -38.96 37.19 -1.81
N GLY A 11 -39.81 37.02 -0.80
CA GLY A 11 -39.40 36.63 0.54
C GLY A 11 -38.74 35.26 0.50
N SER A 12 -37.48 35.22 0.90
CA SER A 12 -36.65 34.04 1.09
C SER A 12 -37.33 33.01 1.98
N LEU A 13 -37.61 31.84 1.42
CA LEU A 13 -37.93 30.63 2.16
C LEU A 13 -36.69 30.18 2.94
N CYS A 14 -36.59 30.58 4.21
CA CYS A 14 -35.68 29.91 5.15
C CYS A 14 -36.34 28.61 5.62
N PHE A 15 -36.41 27.61 4.73
CA PHE A 15 -36.42 26.23 5.19
C PHE A 15 -34.98 25.86 5.49
N THR A 16 -34.61 25.99 6.77
CA THR A 16 -33.47 25.25 7.33
C THR A 16 -33.84 23.77 7.28
N ALA A 17 -33.68 23.16 6.11
CA ALA A 17 -33.51 21.72 6.03
C ALA A 17 -32.16 21.46 6.68
N CYS A 18 -32.20 20.98 7.93
CA CYS A 18 -31.11 20.23 8.52
C CYS A 18 -30.83 19.05 7.57
N LYS A 19 -29.96 19.25 6.58
CA LYS A 19 -29.20 18.15 6.03
C LYS A 19 -28.36 17.67 7.20
N LYS A 20 -28.84 16.58 7.77
CA LYS A 20 -28.02 15.66 8.53
C LYS A 20 -26.88 15.29 7.58
N ASP A 21 -25.67 15.73 7.93
CA ASP A 21 -24.43 15.24 7.35
C ASP A 21 -24.38 13.73 7.67
N ASP A 22 -25.06 12.93 6.86
CA ASP A 22 -24.79 11.50 6.83
C ASP A 22 -23.48 11.37 6.04
N ASP A 23 -22.44 10.96 6.75
CA ASP A 23 -21.14 10.51 6.26
C ASP A 23 -21.25 9.88 4.86
N ASP A 24 -20.86 10.64 3.84
CA ASP A 24 -20.73 10.18 2.46
C ASP A 24 -19.44 9.34 2.34
N THR A 25 -19.35 8.26 3.13
CA THR A 25 -18.34 7.24 2.90
C THR A 25 -18.67 6.62 1.56
N ALA A 26 -17.89 6.95 0.53
CA ALA A 26 -17.99 6.36 -0.79
C ALA A 26 -18.13 4.84 -0.64
N THR A 27 -19.33 4.32 -0.89
CA THR A 27 -19.62 2.89 -0.72
C THR A 27 -18.95 2.17 -1.86
N TYR A 28 -17.99 1.29 -1.53
CA TYR A 28 -17.30 0.50 -2.53
C TYR A 28 -18.31 -0.37 -3.30
N VAL A 29 -18.30 -0.23 -4.63
CA VAL A 29 -19.05 -1.09 -5.55
C VAL A 29 -18.05 -1.94 -6.30
N GLU A 30 -18.04 -3.27 -6.05
CA GLU A 30 -17.17 -4.20 -6.78
C GLU A 30 -17.56 -4.20 -8.27
N PRO A 31 -16.65 -3.86 -9.19
CA PRO A 31 -16.92 -3.96 -10.62
C PRO A 31 -17.27 -5.40 -11.00
N GLU A 32 -18.21 -5.62 -11.94
CA GLU A 32 -18.56 -6.98 -12.36
C GLU A 32 -17.34 -7.73 -12.92
N ASP A 33 -16.58 -7.07 -13.78
CA ASP A 33 -15.42 -7.62 -14.47
C ASP A 33 -14.09 -7.34 -13.77
N ILE A 34 -13.21 -8.34 -13.75
CA ILE A 34 -11.88 -8.25 -13.15
C ILE A 34 -10.97 -7.29 -13.94
N ALA A 35 -11.12 -7.17 -15.26
CA ALA A 35 -10.29 -6.23 -16.02
C ALA A 35 -10.62 -4.76 -15.67
N THR A 36 -11.88 -4.48 -15.30
CA THR A 36 -12.26 -3.17 -14.77
C THR A 36 -11.58 -2.91 -13.42
N GLN A 37 -11.58 -3.88 -12.50
CA GLN A 37 -10.84 -3.74 -11.24
C GLN A 37 -9.34 -3.52 -11.46
N ASN A 38 -8.73 -4.25 -12.41
CA ASN A 38 -7.32 -4.09 -12.76
C ASN A 38 -7.01 -2.68 -13.30
N SER A 39 -7.92 -2.12 -14.10
CA SER A 39 -7.82 -0.73 -14.57
C SER A 39 -7.94 0.26 -13.42
N TYR A 40 -8.82 -0.01 -12.45
CA TYR A 40 -8.97 0.85 -11.28
C TYR A 40 -7.73 0.85 -10.40
N ASP A 41 -7.14 -0.33 -10.16
CA ASP A 41 -5.86 -0.47 -9.45
C ASP A 41 -4.78 0.38 -10.15
N ASP A 42 -4.61 0.23 -11.46
CA ASP A 42 -3.57 0.94 -12.22
C ASP A 42 -3.72 2.46 -12.17
N GLN A 43 -4.94 2.98 -12.34
CA GLN A 43 -5.23 4.42 -12.25
C GLN A 43 -5.00 4.95 -10.83
N SER A 44 -5.43 4.20 -9.82
CA SER A 44 -5.28 4.58 -8.43
C SER A 44 -3.83 4.58 -7.97
N ILE A 45 -3.02 3.61 -8.44
CA ILE A 45 -1.58 3.58 -8.22
C ILE A 45 -0.94 4.83 -8.81
N GLN A 46 -1.26 5.21 -10.05
CA GLN A 46 -0.70 6.42 -10.67
C GLN A 46 -1.04 7.67 -9.85
N LYS A 47 -2.29 7.85 -9.44
CA LYS A 47 -2.68 8.97 -8.57
C LYS A 47 -1.97 8.95 -7.23
N PHE A 48 -1.82 7.77 -6.63
CA PHE A 48 -1.08 7.62 -5.38
C PHE A 48 0.38 8.05 -5.54
N LEU A 49 1.02 7.72 -6.67
CA LEU A 49 2.38 8.14 -6.95
C LEU A 49 2.50 9.66 -7.11
N ASP A 50 1.52 10.31 -7.72
CA ASP A 50 1.52 11.75 -7.96
C ASP A 50 1.12 12.60 -6.75
N ALA A 51 0.35 12.02 -5.82
CA ALA A 51 -0.18 12.69 -4.64
C ALA A 51 0.65 12.50 -3.37
N ASN A 52 1.69 11.65 -3.40
CA ASN A 52 2.49 11.33 -2.22
C ASN A 52 3.99 11.54 -2.48
N TYR A 53 4.75 11.65 -1.39
CA TYR A 53 6.20 11.78 -1.36
C TYR A 53 6.81 10.94 -0.24
N LEU A 54 8.15 10.84 -0.24
CA LEU A 54 8.92 10.25 0.87
C LEU A 54 9.54 11.35 1.71
N ASP A 55 9.32 11.32 3.03
CA ASP A 55 10.03 12.23 3.95
C ASP A 55 11.51 11.83 4.14
N THR A 56 12.21 12.54 5.02
CA THR A 56 13.64 12.32 5.28
C THR A 56 13.97 10.94 5.86
N GLN A 57 13.02 10.25 6.48
CA GLN A 57 13.18 8.87 6.96
C GLN A 57 12.61 7.83 5.99
N GLY A 58 12.09 8.30 4.84
CA GLY A 58 11.51 7.45 3.81
C GLY A 58 10.05 7.08 4.07
N ASN A 59 9.35 7.79 4.97
CA ASN A 59 7.93 7.54 5.24
C ASN A 59 7.09 8.12 4.11
N ILE A 60 6.07 7.39 3.66
CA ILE A 60 5.10 7.93 2.69
C ILE A 60 4.21 8.97 3.36
N LYS A 61 4.10 10.14 2.74
CA LYS A 61 3.24 11.26 3.15
C LYS A 61 2.47 11.79 1.94
N THR A 62 1.27 12.30 2.17
CA THR A 62 0.47 12.98 1.14
C THR A 62 0.83 14.45 1.12
N PHE A 63 0.93 15.04 -0.07
CA PHE A 63 1.12 16.49 -0.20
C PHE A 63 -0.06 17.25 0.39
N SER A 64 0.24 18.35 1.07
CA SER A 64 -0.74 19.27 1.60
C SER A 64 -1.16 20.29 0.55
N ALA A 65 -2.46 20.51 0.39
CA ALA A 65 -2.95 21.60 -0.47
C ALA A 65 -2.80 22.99 0.19
N THR A 66 -2.46 23.05 1.48
CA THR A 66 -2.48 24.29 2.28
C THR A 66 -1.17 24.60 2.98
N ASP A 67 -0.24 23.65 3.05
CA ASP A 67 1.06 23.79 3.69
C ASP A 67 2.15 23.54 2.65
N THR A 68 2.96 24.55 2.37
CA THR A 68 4.03 24.48 1.36
C THR A 68 5.31 23.86 1.92
N ALA A 69 5.33 23.40 3.18
CA ALA A 69 6.50 22.79 3.80
C ALA A 69 6.90 21.46 3.16
N ASP A 70 6.04 20.86 2.33
CA ASP A 70 6.33 19.64 1.58
C ASP A 70 6.63 19.85 0.09
N ASP A 71 6.42 21.06 -0.45
CA ASP A 71 6.60 21.39 -1.88
C ASP A 71 8.03 21.14 -2.40
N HIS A 72 9.03 21.02 -1.51
CA HIS A 72 10.41 20.71 -1.90
C HIS A 72 10.69 19.20 -2.05
N TYR A 73 9.78 18.34 -1.60
CA TYR A 73 9.92 16.90 -1.80
C TYR A 73 9.48 16.50 -3.20
N LYS A 74 10.18 15.52 -3.75
CA LYS A 74 9.77 14.88 -5.01
C LYS A 74 8.55 14.01 -4.80
N LYS A 75 7.64 14.02 -5.75
CA LYS A 75 6.55 13.03 -5.83
C LYS A 75 7.13 11.63 -5.98
N LEU A 76 6.39 10.62 -5.53
CA LEU A 76 6.80 9.22 -5.77
C LEU A 76 6.93 8.92 -7.28
N SER A 77 6.12 9.56 -8.12
CA SER A 77 6.23 9.45 -9.59
C SER A 77 7.53 10.03 -10.17
N GLU A 78 8.22 10.89 -9.42
CA GLU A 78 9.50 11.51 -9.80
C GLU A 78 10.73 10.78 -9.21
N LEU A 79 10.51 9.64 -8.53
CA LEU A 79 11.55 8.80 -7.92
C LEU A 79 11.84 7.55 -8.77
N ASP A 80 11.70 7.65 -10.08
CA ASP A 80 11.95 6.56 -11.04
C ASP A 80 11.21 5.25 -10.70
N PRO A 81 9.86 5.26 -10.50
CA PRO A 81 9.11 4.05 -10.22
C PRO A 81 9.21 3.04 -11.37
N ILE A 82 9.45 1.76 -11.04
CA ILE A 82 9.53 0.68 -12.01
C ILE A 82 8.29 -0.20 -11.90
N LYS A 83 7.54 -0.32 -13.01
CA LYS A 83 6.38 -1.21 -13.15
C LYS A 83 6.80 -2.54 -13.77
N LEU A 84 6.52 -3.64 -13.06
CA LEU A 84 6.76 -5.01 -13.51
C LEU A 84 5.60 -5.52 -14.38
N ALA A 85 5.80 -6.66 -15.05
CA ALA A 85 4.80 -7.26 -15.94
C ALA A 85 3.52 -7.67 -15.20
N SER A 86 3.64 -8.05 -13.93
CA SER A 86 2.52 -8.32 -13.02
C SER A 86 1.68 -7.06 -12.70
N GLY A 87 2.25 -5.88 -12.94
CA GLY A 87 1.68 -4.60 -12.54
C GLY A 87 2.20 -4.06 -11.23
N VAL A 88 3.00 -4.84 -10.50
CA VAL A 88 3.67 -4.38 -9.28
C VAL A 88 4.54 -3.18 -9.60
N VAL A 89 4.48 -2.16 -8.77
CA VAL A 89 5.35 -0.98 -8.86
C VAL A 89 6.29 -0.98 -7.67
N TYR A 90 7.58 -0.74 -7.90
CA TYR A 90 8.52 -0.51 -6.81
C TYR A 90 9.35 0.75 -7.03
N ILE A 91 9.78 1.34 -5.91
CA ILE A 91 10.63 2.53 -5.86
C ILE A 91 11.81 2.22 -4.97
N VAL A 92 13.01 2.31 -5.55
CA VAL A 92 14.27 2.26 -4.81
C VAL A 92 14.58 3.68 -4.35
N ARG A 93 14.56 3.91 -3.04
CA ARG A 93 14.82 5.26 -2.51
C ARG A 93 16.31 5.59 -2.65
N PRO A 94 16.68 6.68 -3.36
CA PRO A 94 18.08 7.08 -3.49
C PRO A 94 18.67 7.49 -2.14
N GLY A 95 19.93 7.12 -1.88
CA GLY A 95 20.64 7.50 -0.65
C GLY A 95 20.22 6.70 0.59
N ALA A 96 19.42 5.65 0.41
CA ALA A 96 18.88 4.82 1.49
C ALA A 96 19.06 3.32 1.23
N GLN A 97 19.86 2.93 0.23
CA GLN A 97 20.23 1.54 0.01
C GLN A 97 21.48 1.16 0.82
N PRO A 98 21.71 -0.13 1.11
CA PRO A 98 22.93 -0.57 1.81
C PRO A 98 24.22 0.00 1.20
N ILE A 99 24.35 -0.04 -0.14
CA ILE A 99 25.51 0.50 -0.87
C ILE A 99 25.66 2.03 -0.72
N ASP A 100 24.56 2.76 -0.54
CA ASP A 100 24.59 4.22 -0.38
C ASP A 100 25.08 4.61 1.02
N ILE A 101 24.74 3.79 2.02
CA ILE A 101 25.06 4.04 3.43
C ILE A 101 26.47 3.53 3.78
N ASP A 102 26.82 2.32 3.34
CA ASP A 102 28.12 1.72 3.53
C ASP A 102 28.59 1.04 2.23
N PRO A 103 29.40 1.74 1.41
CA PRO A 103 29.93 1.19 0.17
C PRO A 103 30.78 -0.07 0.35
N SER A 104 31.31 -0.33 1.55
CA SER A 104 32.08 -1.53 1.86
C SER A 104 31.20 -2.75 2.17
N ASN A 105 29.92 -2.50 2.50
CA ASN A 105 28.90 -3.52 2.73
C ASN A 105 27.67 -3.24 1.83
N PRO A 106 27.70 -3.63 0.55
CA PRO A 106 26.67 -3.29 -0.43
C PRO A 106 25.32 -3.99 -0.21
N GLY A 107 25.15 -4.68 0.92
CA GLY A 107 23.98 -5.48 1.25
C GLY A 107 23.96 -6.84 0.55
N LYS A 108 23.08 -7.70 1.07
CA LYS A 108 22.91 -9.09 0.62
C LYS A 108 21.71 -9.22 -0.31
N THR A 109 21.87 -10.00 -1.38
CA THR A 109 20.75 -10.37 -2.27
C THR A 109 19.70 -11.15 -1.47
N ILE A 110 18.43 -10.82 -1.66
CA ILE A 110 17.31 -11.50 -1.04
C ILE A 110 16.85 -12.62 -1.98
N GLY A 111 16.98 -13.87 -1.53
CA GLY A 111 16.50 -15.03 -2.27
C GLY A 111 14.99 -15.24 -2.11
N ALA A 112 14.33 -15.81 -3.12
CA ALA A 112 12.88 -15.98 -3.19
C ALA A 112 12.23 -16.70 -1.98
N THR A 113 13.00 -17.52 -1.26
CA THR A 113 12.55 -18.31 -0.11
C THR A 113 13.28 -17.97 1.18
N ASP A 114 14.16 -16.96 1.14
CA ASP A 114 14.97 -16.55 2.28
C ASP A 114 14.09 -16.20 3.48
N ILE A 115 14.68 -16.32 4.67
CA ILE A 115 14.13 -15.72 5.88
C ILE A 115 14.49 -14.24 5.84
N THR A 116 13.48 -13.37 5.90
CA THR A 116 13.67 -11.91 5.91
C THR A 116 13.28 -11.33 7.27
N THR A 117 14.04 -10.32 7.71
CA THR A 117 13.70 -9.49 8.87
C THR A 117 13.45 -8.08 8.37
N THR A 118 12.20 -7.62 8.44
CA THR A 118 11.76 -6.41 7.73
C THR A 118 11.06 -5.44 8.66
N MET A 119 11.55 -4.21 8.69
CA MET A 119 10.88 -3.07 9.30
C MET A 119 9.98 -2.43 8.24
N MET A 120 8.68 -2.24 8.51
CA MET A 120 7.78 -1.71 7.48
C MET A 120 6.55 -0.98 8.03
N ARG A 121 5.93 -0.21 7.14
CA ARG A 121 4.50 0.10 7.14
C ARG A 121 3.82 -0.66 6.00
N ALA A 122 2.69 -1.28 6.29
CA ALA A 122 1.88 -2.03 5.36
C ALA A 122 0.44 -1.53 5.44
N LYS A 123 -0.05 -0.95 4.34
CA LYS A 123 -1.42 -0.44 4.23
C LYS A 123 -2.06 -0.99 2.97
N THR A 124 -3.35 -1.25 3.03
CA THR A 124 -4.13 -1.76 1.92
C THR A 124 -5.22 -0.77 1.54
N TYR A 125 -5.63 -0.78 0.28
CA TYR A 125 -6.62 0.12 -0.28
C TYR A 125 -7.57 -0.65 -1.19
N LEU A 126 -8.79 -0.15 -1.35
CA LEU A 126 -9.64 -0.50 -2.48
C LEU A 126 -9.45 0.56 -3.57
N ALA A 127 -9.40 0.16 -4.82
CA ALA A 127 -9.48 1.09 -5.94
C ALA A 127 -10.92 1.13 -6.45
N ALA A 128 -11.51 2.32 -6.52
CA ALA A 128 -12.92 2.50 -6.88
C ALA A 128 -13.13 3.76 -7.70
N ASP A 129 -14.13 3.72 -8.58
CA ASP A 129 -14.70 4.90 -9.22
C ASP A 129 -15.75 5.52 -8.30
N THR A 130 -15.52 6.77 -7.89
CA THR A 130 -16.51 7.61 -7.22
C THR A 130 -16.83 8.80 -8.12
N ASN A 131 -18.03 8.79 -8.74
CA ASN A 131 -18.51 9.88 -9.59
C ASN A 131 -17.60 10.22 -10.79
N GLY A 132 -17.03 9.22 -11.44
CA GLY A 132 -16.10 9.36 -12.57
C GLY A 132 -14.65 9.57 -12.13
N GLU A 133 -14.38 9.54 -10.82
CA GLU A 133 -13.04 9.66 -10.27
C GLU A 133 -12.55 8.33 -9.69
N VAL A 134 -11.62 7.69 -10.40
CA VAL A 134 -10.95 6.47 -9.94
C VAL A 134 -9.80 6.82 -9.01
N ALA A 135 -9.84 6.37 -7.76
CA ALA A 135 -8.76 6.57 -6.79
C ALA A 135 -8.76 5.47 -5.70
N PHE A 136 -7.70 5.44 -4.89
CA PHE A 136 -7.70 4.62 -3.69
C PHE A 136 -8.68 5.18 -2.65
N ILE A 137 -9.48 4.28 -2.10
CA ILE A 137 -10.41 4.52 -1.00
C ILE A 137 -10.16 3.49 0.12
N SER A 138 -10.83 3.71 1.25
CA SER A 138 -10.82 2.78 2.40
C SER A 138 -9.41 2.34 2.81
N PRO A 139 -8.47 3.25 3.14
CA PRO A 139 -7.15 2.86 3.64
C PRO A 139 -7.28 2.04 4.93
N VAL A 140 -6.69 0.85 4.97
CA VAL A 140 -6.66 0.02 6.18
C VAL A 140 -5.26 -0.51 6.42
N ASP A 141 -4.79 -0.40 7.65
CA ASP A 141 -3.49 -0.93 8.06
C ASP A 141 -3.52 -2.46 8.09
N MET A 142 -2.44 -3.08 7.64
CA MET A 142 -2.26 -4.53 7.76
C MET A 142 -1.83 -4.84 9.19
N THR A 143 -2.77 -5.39 9.98
CA THR A 143 -2.58 -5.67 11.41
C THR A 143 -1.36 -6.55 11.62
N GLY A 144 -0.48 -6.17 12.55
CA GLY A 144 0.75 -6.89 12.87
C GLY A 144 1.94 -6.60 11.96
N TYR A 145 1.77 -5.80 10.90
CA TYR A 145 2.82 -5.52 9.93
C TYR A 145 3.14 -4.03 9.78
N ASN A 146 2.59 -3.16 10.63
CA ASN A 146 3.04 -1.78 10.80
C ASN A 146 4.00 -1.71 11.99
N THR A 147 5.25 -2.11 11.78
CA THR A 147 6.25 -2.16 12.85
C THR A 147 6.78 -0.79 13.22
N VAL A 148 6.77 0.17 12.28
CA VAL A 148 7.24 1.54 12.51
C VAL A 148 6.36 2.29 13.51
N ASP A 149 5.03 2.20 13.34
CA ASP A 149 4.07 2.89 14.22
C ASP A 149 3.54 1.99 15.35
N GLY A 150 3.87 0.70 15.31
CA GLY A 150 3.40 -0.32 16.25
C GLY A 150 4.49 -0.84 17.18
N SER A 151 5.00 -2.03 16.90
CA SER A 151 5.92 -2.77 17.79
C SER A 151 7.29 -2.12 17.97
N GLY A 152 7.71 -1.24 17.06
CA GLY A 152 9.07 -0.72 16.97
C GLY A 152 10.11 -1.79 16.58
N SER A 153 9.70 -3.03 16.32
CA SER A 153 10.59 -4.17 16.03
C SER A 153 10.25 -4.78 14.67
N PRO A 154 11.23 -5.10 13.82
CA PRO A 154 10.98 -5.67 12.50
C PRO A 154 10.30 -7.05 12.59
N VAL A 155 9.47 -7.35 11.59
CA VAL A 155 8.82 -8.66 11.44
C VAL A 155 9.81 -9.65 10.86
N VAL A 156 9.86 -10.84 11.46
CA VAL A 156 10.69 -11.96 10.99
C VAL A 156 9.82 -12.95 10.23
N ASP A 157 10.29 -13.35 9.05
CA ASP A 157 9.69 -14.39 8.18
C ASP A 157 8.17 -14.24 7.96
N PRO A 158 7.71 -13.08 7.44
CA PRO A 158 6.27 -12.87 7.22
C PRO A 158 5.72 -13.90 6.23
N LYS A 159 4.65 -14.61 6.60
CA LYS A 159 4.07 -15.68 5.77
C LYS A 159 3.51 -15.20 4.42
N PHE A 160 3.20 -13.92 4.30
CA PHE A 160 2.83 -13.33 3.01
C PHE A 160 4.02 -13.17 2.05
N TYR A 161 5.26 -13.24 2.54
CA TYR A 161 6.45 -13.28 1.69
C TYR A 161 6.74 -14.70 1.21
N TYR A 162 6.72 -15.65 2.14
CA TYR A 162 6.95 -17.06 1.87
C TYR A 162 6.34 -17.93 2.97
N ILE A 163 5.80 -19.07 2.58
CA ILE A 163 5.38 -20.14 3.48
C ILE A 163 5.87 -21.48 2.91
N SER A 164 6.41 -22.35 3.76
CA SER A 164 6.81 -23.70 3.38
C SER A 164 5.57 -24.59 3.30
N GLU A 165 5.55 -25.55 2.38
CA GLU A 165 4.50 -26.58 2.30
C GLU A 165 4.42 -27.45 3.57
N GLN A 166 5.47 -27.46 4.39
CA GLN A 166 5.53 -28.16 5.67
C GLN A 166 5.12 -27.27 6.85
N ASP A 167 4.74 -26.02 6.62
CA ASP A 167 4.24 -25.13 7.67
C ASP A 167 2.92 -25.69 8.24
N PRO A 168 2.72 -25.69 9.57
CA PRO A 168 1.49 -26.19 10.19
C PRO A 168 0.22 -25.52 9.65
N LEU A 169 0.28 -24.25 9.23
CA LEU A 169 -0.87 -23.58 8.60
C LEU A 169 -1.30 -24.29 7.31
N ILE A 170 -0.36 -24.88 6.57
CA ILE A 170 -0.63 -25.65 5.35
C ILE A 170 -0.96 -27.11 5.67
N THR A 171 -0.15 -27.79 6.49
CA THR A 171 -0.32 -29.24 6.72
C THR A 171 -1.59 -29.57 7.49
N ASP A 172 -2.02 -28.68 8.39
CA ASP A 172 -3.17 -28.90 9.25
C ASP A 172 -4.45 -28.25 8.68
N ALA A 173 -4.36 -27.62 7.51
CA ALA A 173 -5.47 -26.96 6.84
C ALA A 173 -6.59 -27.96 6.47
N SER A 174 -7.83 -27.56 6.76
CA SER A 174 -9.03 -28.35 6.45
C SER A 174 -9.59 -28.10 5.04
N THR A 175 -9.27 -26.96 4.43
CA THR A 175 -9.76 -26.58 3.09
C THR A 175 -8.67 -26.72 2.05
N ASP A 176 -9.04 -27.06 0.80
CA ASP A 176 -8.06 -27.21 -0.29
C ASP A 176 -7.31 -25.92 -0.60
N ALA A 177 -7.97 -24.76 -0.51
CA ALA A 177 -7.33 -23.46 -0.70
C ALA A 177 -6.22 -23.21 0.35
N ALA A 178 -6.52 -23.39 1.64
CA ALA A 178 -5.55 -23.19 2.72
C ALA A 178 -4.40 -24.22 2.76
N LYS A 179 -4.45 -25.29 1.94
CA LYS A 179 -3.32 -26.21 1.70
C LYS A 179 -2.36 -25.71 0.62
N GLN A 180 -2.69 -24.62 -0.08
CA GLN A 180 -1.85 -24.05 -1.14
C GLN A 180 -1.10 -22.83 -0.61
N PRO A 181 0.21 -22.67 -0.93
CA PRO A 181 0.96 -21.48 -0.56
C PRO A 181 0.35 -20.16 -1.06
N SER A 182 -0.31 -20.17 -2.22
CA SER A 182 -0.98 -18.99 -2.80
C SER A 182 -2.11 -18.43 -1.93
N TYR A 183 -2.65 -19.21 -0.99
CA TYR A 183 -3.60 -18.71 0.00
C TYR A 183 -2.96 -17.74 1.01
N TYR A 184 -1.65 -17.80 1.20
CA TYR A 184 -0.91 -17.00 2.19
C TYR A 184 -0.05 -15.94 1.53
N VAL A 185 0.61 -16.29 0.42
CA VAL A 185 1.65 -15.46 -0.20
C VAL A 185 1.07 -14.35 -1.07
N ILE A 186 1.62 -13.15 -0.92
CA ILE A 186 1.42 -12.02 -1.84
C ILE A 186 2.53 -12.10 -2.88
N GLU A 187 2.28 -12.76 -4.00
CA GLU A 187 3.30 -13.07 -5.02
C GLU A 187 4.03 -11.81 -5.53
N GLY A 188 3.28 -10.74 -5.77
CA GLY A 188 3.85 -9.47 -6.23
C GLY A 188 4.76 -8.79 -5.20
N TYR A 189 4.56 -9.03 -3.90
CA TYR A 189 5.49 -8.56 -2.87
C TYR A 189 6.82 -9.32 -2.97
N ASN A 190 6.76 -10.64 -3.09
CA ASN A 190 7.96 -11.48 -3.26
C ASN A 190 8.74 -11.09 -4.52
N GLU A 191 8.05 -10.92 -5.66
CA GLU A 191 8.64 -10.51 -6.94
C GLU A 191 9.44 -9.20 -6.83
N ALA A 192 8.87 -8.19 -6.18
CA ALA A 192 9.50 -6.89 -6.04
C ALA A 192 10.55 -6.82 -4.93
N LEU A 193 10.39 -7.56 -3.82
CA LEU A 193 11.37 -7.54 -2.72
C LEU A 193 12.75 -8.01 -3.19
N GLN A 194 12.80 -8.95 -4.13
CA GLN A 194 14.05 -9.43 -4.75
C GLN A 194 14.78 -8.37 -5.59
N LYS A 195 14.17 -7.20 -5.85
CA LYS A 195 14.81 -6.05 -6.51
C LYS A 195 15.62 -5.19 -5.55
N PHE A 196 15.51 -5.48 -4.25
CA PHE A 196 16.23 -4.79 -3.18
C PHE A 196 17.32 -5.69 -2.61
N LYS A 197 18.22 -5.07 -1.84
CA LYS A 197 19.18 -5.78 -1.01
C LYS A 197 18.83 -5.61 0.46
N ALA A 198 19.07 -6.65 1.23
CA ALA A 198 18.99 -6.59 2.68
C ALA A 198 20.25 -5.94 3.25
N PHE A 199 20.05 -5.23 4.35
CA PHE A 199 21.13 -4.79 5.22
C PHE A 199 21.69 -5.96 6.04
N ASP A 200 22.66 -5.64 6.90
CA ASP A 200 23.11 -6.50 8.00
C ASP A 200 22.97 -5.71 9.31
N GLN A 201 21.70 -5.54 9.74
CA GLN A 201 21.34 -4.70 10.88
C GLN A 201 20.62 -5.52 11.97
N GLY A 202 20.90 -5.18 13.22
CA GLY A 202 20.17 -5.72 14.37
C GLY A 202 18.77 -5.13 14.50
N ASN A 203 17.85 -5.86 15.13
CA ASN A 203 16.44 -5.47 15.25
C ASN A 203 16.19 -4.13 15.95
N GLY A 204 17.12 -3.67 16.80
CA GLY A 204 17.04 -2.38 17.49
C GLY A 204 17.65 -1.20 16.72
N ALA A 205 18.15 -1.42 15.49
CA ALA A 205 18.69 -0.34 14.67
C ALA A 205 17.58 0.67 14.30
N PRO A 206 17.89 1.98 14.27
CA PRO A 206 16.95 2.97 13.79
C PRO A 206 16.67 2.74 12.31
N TYR A 207 15.40 2.88 11.92
CA TYR A 207 15.01 2.69 10.54
C TYR A 207 15.36 3.91 9.69
N ASN A 208 15.65 3.65 8.42
CA ASN A 208 15.69 4.62 7.34
C ASN A 208 15.14 3.88 6.11
N LEU A 209 13.84 4.03 5.85
CA LEU A 209 13.12 3.17 4.90
C LEU A 209 13.76 3.25 3.52
N GLN A 210 14.04 2.08 2.94
CA GLN A 210 14.82 1.93 1.72
C GLN A 210 13.96 1.97 0.45
N GLY A 211 12.64 1.83 0.57
CA GLY A 211 11.81 1.81 -0.62
C GLY A 211 10.33 1.63 -0.37
N VAL A 212 9.63 1.54 -1.51
CA VAL A 212 8.20 1.32 -1.59
C VAL A 212 7.93 0.18 -2.56
N ILE A 213 6.99 -0.71 -2.22
CA ILE A 213 6.41 -1.71 -3.10
C ILE A 213 4.89 -1.51 -3.09
N ILE A 214 4.29 -1.38 -4.27
CA ILE A 214 2.84 -1.29 -4.48
C ILE A 214 2.39 -2.49 -5.29
N VAL A 215 1.60 -3.37 -4.68
CA VAL A 215 1.12 -4.62 -5.27
C VAL A 215 -0.35 -4.44 -5.65
N PRO A 216 -0.70 -4.31 -6.96
CA PRO A 216 -2.10 -4.26 -7.37
C PRO A 216 -2.81 -5.55 -6.98
N SER A 217 -4.13 -5.50 -6.84
CA SER A 217 -4.91 -6.64 -6.30
C SER A 217 -4.70 -7.94 -7.08
N ARG A 218 -4.54 -7.84 -8.40
CA ARG A 218 -4.24 -8.98 -9.31
C ARG A 218 -2.92 -9.71 -9.06
N ALA A 219 -1.95 -9.03 -8.45
CA ALA A 219 -0.66 -9.60 -8.07
C ALA A 219 -0.59 -9.91 -6.56
N ALA A 220 -1.72 -9.78 -5.87
CA ALA A 220 -1.93 -10.18 -4.49
C ALA A 220 -2.98 -11.31 -4.46
N PHE A 221 -4.18 -11.04 -3.98
CA PHE A 221 -5.23 -12.05 -3.81
C PHE A 221 -6.42 -11.89 -4.76
N ALA A 222 -6.48 -10.83 -5.57
CA ALA A 222 -7.57 -10.55 -6.51
C ALA A 222 -8.96 -10.87 -5.90
N ARG A 223 -9.65 -11.87 -6.44
CA ARG A 223 -10.93 -12.39 -5.94
C ARG A 223 -10.82 -13.76 -5.27
N ASP A 224 -9.60 -14.23 -5.06
CA ASP A 224 -9.30 -15.56 -4.53
C ASP A 224 -9.45 -15.61 -3.02
N SER A 225 -9.67 -16.84 -2.54
CA SER A 225 -9.61 -17.15 -1.12
C SER A 225 -8.20 -16.90 -0.59
N HIS A 226 -8.09 -16.27 0.58
CA HIS A 226 -6.81 -15.86 1.16
C HIS A 226 -6.83 -15.95 2.68
N TYR A 227 -5.65 -16.03 3.28
CA TYR A 227 -5.46 -16.05 4.71
C TYR A 227 -5.86 -14.72 5.33
N ASN A 228 -6.63 -14.78 6.40
CA ASN A 228 -7.12 -13.59 7.08
C ASN A 228 -6.06 -13.04 8.04
N TYR A 229 -5.14 -12.23 7.51
CA TYR A 229 -4.07 -11.60 8.31
C TYR A 229 -4.56 -10.48 9.24
N SER A 230 -5.70 -9.85 8.97
CA SER A 230 -6.06 -8.57 9.62
C SER A 230 -7.50 -8.47 10.12
N GLY A 231 -8.24 -9.58 10.12
CA GLY A 231 -9.64 -9.63 10.56
C GLY A 231 -10.65 -9.17 9.50
N TYR A 232 -10.21 -8.87 8.27
CA TYR A 232 -11.06 -8.45 7.16
C TYR A 232 -10.55 -9.03 5.82
N SER A 233 -11.43 -9.00 4.82
CA SER A 233 -11.13 -9.54 3.49
C SER A 233 -10.17 -8.64 2.71
N PHE A 234 -9.13 -9.23 2.12
CA PHE A 234 -8.21 -8.63 1.17
C PHE A 234 -8.64 -8.74 -0.29
N ARG A 235 -9.88 -9.20 -0.54
CA ARG A 235 -10.47 -9.23 -1.87
C ARG A 235 -10.43 -7.85 -2.53
N ASN A 236 -9.92 -7.80 -3.76
CA ASN A 236 -9.73 -6.61 -4.60
C ASN A 236 -8.87 -5.51 -3.96
N ARG A 237 -8.05 -5.83 -2.94
CA ARG A 237 -7.23 -4.83 -2.27
C ARG A 237 -5.85 -4.73 -2.89
N THR A 238 -5.43 -3.49 -3.13
CA THR A 238 -4.05 -3.14 -3.49
C THR A 238 -3.26 -2.88 -2.21
N PHE A 239 -2.01 -3.34 -2.16
CA PHE A 239 -1.13 -3.24 -1.00
C PHE A 239 -0.02 -2.23 -1.25
N VAL A 240 0.28 -1.40 -0.26
CA VAL A 240 1.42 -0.47 -0.26
C VAL A 240 2.30 -0.81 0.93
N PHE A 241 3.53 -1.20 0.64
CA PHE A 241 4.58 -1.49 1.62
C PHE A 241 5.65 -0.42 1.54
N ASN A 242 6.01 0.16 2.67
CA ASN A 242 7.12 1.09 2.80
C ASN A 242 8.06 0.55 3.88
N PHE A 243 9.28 0.18 3.50
CA PHE A 243 10.02 -0.84 4.25
C PHE A 243 11.53 -0.64 4.24
N GLN A 244 12.19 -1.40 5.10
CA GLN A 244 13.62 -1.66 5.13
C GLN A 244 13.86 -3.11 5.55
N VAL A 245 14.65 -3.85 4.78
CA VAL A 245 15.01 -5.24 5.08
C VAL A 245 16.30 -5.24 5.88
N TYR A 246 16.19 -5.44 7.19
CA TYR A 246 17.31 -5.41 8.12
C TYR A 246 18.26 -6.58 7.91
N LYS A 247 17.73 -7.74 7.53
CA LYS A 247 18.51 -8.97 7.37
C LYS A 247 17.84 -9.95 6.41
N THR A 248 18.64 -10.75 5.72
CA THR A 248 18.20 -11.91 4.95
C THR A 248 19.10 -13.13 5.16
N GLU A 249 18.52 -14.31 5.32
CA GLU A 249 19.21 -15.57 5.53
C GLU A 249 18.63 -16.66 4.63
N ALA A 250 19.50 -17.55 4.12
CA ALA A 250 19.02 -18.71 3.38
C ALA A 250 18.26 -19.63 4.34
N ARG A 251 17.13 -20.17 3.89
CA ARG A 251 16.36 -21.14 4.67
C ARG A 251 17.13 -22.46 4.78
N PRO A 252 17.21 -23.08 5.98
CA PRO A 252 17.87 -24.38 6.19
C PRO A 252 17.23 -25.53 5.41
#